data_AF-A0A9E3T5R9-F1
#
_entry.id   AF-A0A9E3T5R9-F1
#
_cell.length_a   1.000
_cell.length_b   1.000
_cell.length_c   1.000
_cell.angle_alpha   90.00
_cell.angle_beta   90.00
_cell.angle_gamma   90.00
#
_symmetry.space_group_name_H-M   'P 1'
#
loop_
_entity.id
_entity.type
_entity.pdbx_description
1 polymer ?
#
loop_
_entity_poly.entity_id
_entity_poly.type
_entity_poly.pdbx_seq_one_letter_code
_entity_poly.pdbx_strand_id
1 'polypeptide(L)'
;MSHSPAADPVPTLAEVDLIAALPDPVVRNLRITQCYHELAVSIVRRTGSGANWCTFATWASKQAGQTIRKEDLARTLERLLLSAPTAQQVVPELTASAQALGSPRSQAEIQETVAQVLNPLAAMDRASDAVGRGNQKVYAEIGREFARFAATCLHDPAFDPDRIAGFCDSLRPGDPPDGQQYLRQAFTRYYQALFETDARTRAELMLLANIEIGFHEQTRLQPEITEAMDAAWIEPRQFRRRLINALFPYRGWLVRVRLFLLRLFDQPNPFDAALDRLLAEARRQAHLLITEYLMTLNLPGDVCLRLGQDIPAEFPDLLRQITLS
;
A
#
# COMPACT_ATOMS: atom_id res chain seq x y z
N MET A 1 44.48 11.02 -15.66
CA MET A 1 44.12 10.78 -14.25
C MET A 1 42.79 10.06 -14.25
N SER A 2 42.83 8.75 -14.08
CA SER A 2 41.64 7.89 -13.98
C SER A 2 41.01 8.11 -12.61
N HIS A 3 39.86 8.79 -12.57
CA HIS A 3 39.01 8.73 -11.40
C HIS A 3 38.50 7.29 -11.26
N SER A 4 39.03 6.56 -10.28
CA SER A 4 38.30 5.41 -9.74
C SER A 4 36.94 5.95 -9.26
N PRO A 5 35.81 5.34 -9.66
CA PRO A 5 34.54 5.71 -9.05
C PRO A 5 34.69 5.42 -7.56
N ALA A 6 34.53 6.45 -6.72
CA ALA A 6 34.39 6.25 -5.29
C ALA A 6 33.27 5.22 -5.12
N ALA A 7 33.54 4.11 -4.42
CA ALA A 7 32.50 3.15 -4.12
C ALA A 7 31.36 3.90 -3.44
N ASP A 8 30.16 3.88 -4.04
CA ASP A 8 29.01 4.56 -3.43
C ASP A 8 28.89 4.06 -1.98
N PRO A 9 28.89 4.98 -1.00
CA PRO A 9 28.93 4.63 0.41
C PRO A 9 27.68 3.83 0.78
N VAL A 10 27.87 2.79 1.60
CA VAL A 10 26.79 2.01 2.18
C VAL A 10 25.95 2.93 3.07
N PRO A 11 24.61 2.97 2.93
CA PRO A 11 23.77 3.80 3.78
C PRO A 11 23.97 3.51 5.27
N THR A 12 24.16 4.57 6.04
CA THR A 12 24.40 4.51 7.48
C THR A 12 23.09 4.50 8.28
N LEU A 13 23.14 4.05 9.54
CA LEU A 13 21.95 4.13 10.42
C LEU A 13 21.47 5.58 10.59
N ALA A 14 22.40 6.54 10.69
CA ALA A 14 22.05 7.94 10.85
C ALA A 14 21.30 8.48 9.62
N GLU A 15 21.70 8.10 8.41
CA GLU A 15 20.99 8.46 7.19
C GLU A 15 19.62 7.80 7.12
N VAL A 16 19.50 6.52 7.48
CA VAL A 16 18.20 5.84 7.55
C VAL A 16 17.26 6.52 8.53
N ASP A 17 17.73 6.82 9.73
CA ASP A 17 16.96 7.49 10.78
C ASP A 17 16.52 8.90 10.33
N LEU A 18 17.41 9.66 9.67
CA LEU A 18 17.09 10.98 9.09
C LEU A 18 16.01 10.89 8.00
N ILE A 19 16.14 9.93 7.08
CA ILE A 19 15.17 9.72 6.01
C ILE A 19 13.81 9.36 6.60
N ALA A 20 13.78 8.43 7.57
CA ALA A 20 12.55 8.00 8.23
C ALA A 20 11.83 9.15 8.96
N ALA A 21 12.57 10.13 9.48
CA ALA A 21 12.03 11.29 10.19
C ALA A 21 11.54 12.44 9.28
N LEU A 22 11.76 12.36 7.95
CA LEU A 22 11.34 13.42 7.03
C LEU A 22 9.82 13.65 7.09
N PRO A 23 9.34 14.89 7.26
CA PRO A 23 7.91 15.17 7.44
C PRO A 23 7.12 15.03 6.13
N ASP A 24 7.71 15.45 5.01
CA ASP A 24 7.08 15.35 3.69
C ASP A 24 7.07 13.88 3.22
N PRO A 25 5.90 13.23 3.09
CA PRO A 25 5.80 11.83 2.72
C PRO A 25 6.28 11.54 1.29
N VAL A 26 6.19 12.53 0.38
CA VAL A 26 6.65 12.39 -1.00
C VAL A 26 8.17 12.35 -1.03
N VAL A 27 8.82 13.35 -0.42
CA VAL A 27 10.29 13.41 -0.34
C VAL A 27 10.83 12.24 0.47
N ARG A 28 10.18 11.89 1.58
CA ARG A 28 10.52 10.72 2.39
C ARG A 28 10.49 9.44 1.55
N ASN A 29 9.40 9.14 0.85
CA ASN A 29 9.31 7.91 0.05
C ASN A 29 10.36 7.86 -1.08
N LEU A 30 10.64 8.98 -1.75
CA LEU A 30 11.70 9.03 -2.76
C LEU A 30 13.07 8.66 -2.16
N ARG A 31 13.38 9.20 -0.98
CA ARG A 31 14.62 8.89 -0.26
C ARG A 31 14.65 7.45 0.27
N ILE A 32 13.53 6.92 0.76
CA ILE A 32 13.39 5.50 1.14
C ILE A 32 13.69 4.59 -0.05
N THR A 33 13.07 4.87 -1.20
CA THR A 33 13.25 4.09 -2.43
C THR A 33 14.71 4.07 -2.85
N GLN A 34 15.37 5.24 -2.83
CA GLN A 34 16.78 5.35 -3.18
C GLN A 34 17.69 4.63 -2.16
N CYS A 35 17.45 4.78 -0.86
CA CYS A 35 18.25 4.13 0.17
C CYS A 35 18.14 2.60 0.09
N TYR A 36 16.95 2.05 -0.18
CA TYR A 36 16.79 0.62 -0.42
C TYR A 36 17.57 0.16 -1.65
N HIS A 37 17.63 0.96 -2.72
CA HIS A 37 18.44 0.63 -3.88
C HIS A 37 19.93 0.56 -3.53
N GLU A 38 20.44 1.52 -2.76
CA GLU A 38 21.84 1.58 -2.32
C GLU A 38 22.20 0.39 -1.39
N LEU A 39 21.31 0.03 -0.46
CA LEU A 39 21.44 -1.17 0.37
C LEU A 39 21.43 -2.44 -0.49
N ALA A 40 20.53 -2.52 -1.46
CA ALA A 40 20.43 -3.68 -2.36
C ALA A 40 21.73 -3.89 -3.14
N VAL A 41 22.29 -2.82 -3.71
CA VAL A 41 23.56 -2.85 -4.44
C VAL A 41 24.71 -3.26 -3.52
N SER A 42 24.73 -2.77 -2.28
CA SER A 42 25.77 -3.10 -1.30
C SER A 42 25.81 -4.60 -0.97
N ILE A 43 24.65 -5.24 -0.83
CA ILE A 43 24.55 -6.69 -0.61
C ILE A 43 24.97 -7.46 -1.85
N VAL A 44 24.48 -7.08 -3.03
CA VAL A 44 24.82 -7.73 -4.33
C VAL A 44 26.32 -7.70 -4.60
N ARG A 45 27.02 -6.62 -4.25
CA ARG A 45 28.49 -6.52 -4.37
C ARG A 45 29.21 -7.65 -3.61
N ARG A 46 28.62 -8.19 -2.55
CA ARG A 46 29.16 -9.30 -1.75
C ARG A 46 28.62 -10.67 -2.16
N THR A 47 27.33 -10.77 -2.48
CA THR A 47 26.67 -12.06 -2.73
C THR A 47 26.71 -12.49 -4.19
N GLY A 48 26.97 -11.57 -5.13
CA GLY A 48 26.81 -11.81 -6.56
C GLY A 48 25.38 -11.59 -7.04
N SER A 49 25.02 -12.19 -8.16
CA SER A 49 23.73 -12.00 -8.83
C SER A 49 22.54 -12.51 -8.02
N GLY A 50 21.41 -11.81 -8.11
CA GLY A 50 20.13 -12.20 -7.49
C GLY A 50 19.49 -11.03 -6.75
N ALA A 51 18.16 -11.06 -6.61
CA ALA A 51 17.44 -10.07 -5.82
C ALA A 51 17.57 -10.38 -4.32
N ASN A 52 17.87 -9.36 -3.53
CA ASN A 52 17.75 -9.39 -2.07
C ASN A 52 16.52 -8.60 -1.62
N TRP A 53 16.22 -8.60 -0.33
CA TRP A 53 15.02 -7.95 0.20
C TRP A 53 14.97 -6.47 -0.16
N CYS A 54 16.11 -5.76 -0.05
CA CYS A 54 16.18 -4.35 -0.41
C CYS A 54 15.87 -4.12 -1.90
N THR A 55 16.10 -5.11 -2.79
CA THR A 55 15.64 -5.05 -4.18
C THR A 55 14.11 -5.00 -4.27
N PHE A 56 13.43 -5.93 -3.60
CA PHE A 56 11.96 -5.96 -3.56
C PHE A 56 11.39 -4.71 -2.88
N ALA A 57 11.99 -4.29 -1.77
CA ALA A 57 11.61 -3.09 -1.05
C ALA A 57 11.79 -1.81 -1.88
N THR A 58 12.79 -1.77 -2.78
CA THR A 58 12.94 -0.66 -3.76
C THR A 58 11.74 -0.61 -4.70
N TRP A 59 11.34 -1.75 -5.28
CA TRP A 59 10.21 -1.81 -6.20
C TRP A 59 8.88 -1.49 -5.51
N ALA A 60 8.65 -2.07 -4.34
CA ALA A 60 7.47 -1.81 -3.53
C ALA A 60 7.40 -0.34 -3.07
N SER A 61 8.52 0.25 -2.64
CA SER A 61 8.59 1.66 -2.25
C SER A 61 8.31 2.60 -3.44
N LYS A 62 8.80 2.25 -4.63
CA LYS A 62 8.52 3.00 -5.86
C LYS A 62 7.02 2.99 -6.18
N GLN A 63 6.37 1.82 -6.06
CA GLN A 63 4.93 1.67 -6.23
C GLN A 63 4.16 2.50 -5.18
N ALA A 64 4.53 2.36 -3.90
CA ALA A 64 3.95 3.16 -2.81
C ALA A 64 4.10 4.67 -3.08
N GLY A 65 5.22 5.10 -3.68
CA GLY A 65 5.45 6.48 -4.06
C GLY A 65 4.44 7.03 -5.06
N GLN A 66 3.99 6.21 -6.03
CA GLN A 66 2.94 6.62 -6.97
C GLN A 66 1.62 6.90 -6.23
N THR A 67 1.28 6.05 -5.25
CA THR A 67 0.10 6.24 -4.40
C THR A 67 0.23 7.50 -3.53
N ILE A 68 1.40 7.73 -2.94
CA ILE A 68 1.67 8.90 -2.08
C ILE A 68 1.54 10.20 -2.89
N ARG A 69 2.05 10.21 -4.13
CA ARG A 69 1.95 11.37 -5.04
C ARG A 69 0.58 11.50 -5.70
N LYS A 70 -0.30 10.50 -5.55
CA LYS A 70 -1.63 10.43 -6.18
C LYS A 70 -1.56 10.57 -7.71
N GLU A 71 -0.44 10.14 -8.29
CA GLU A 71 -0.21 10.17 -9.73
C GLU A 71 -1.26 9.26 -10.39
N ASP A 72 -2.09 9.84 -11.26
CA ASP A 72 -3.19 9.23 -12.03
C ASP A 72 -4.42 8.69 -11.29
N LEU A 73 -4.40 8.50 -9.97
CA LEU A 73 -5.55 7.93 -9.23
C LEU A 73 -6.80 8.80 -9.24
N ALA A 74 -6.65 10.07 -8.87
CA ALA A 74 -7.75 11.01 -8.65
C ALA A 74 -8.61 11.18 -9.91
N ARG A 75 -7.94 11.49 -11.03
CA ARG A 75 -8.59 11.72 -12.32
C ARG A 75 -9.16 10.44 -12.92
N THR A 76 -8.61 9.27 -12.58
CA THR A 76 -9.09 7.97 -13.07
C THR A 76 -10.32 7.53 -12.29
N LEU A 77 -10.33 7.66 -10.97
CA LEU A 77 -11.49 7.37 -10.12
C LEU A 77 -12.67 8.30 -10.42
N GLU A 78 -12.44 9.61 -10.55
CA GLU A 78 -13.50 10.57 -10.90
C GLU A 78 -14.12 10.23 -12.27
N ARG A 79 -13.28 9.92 -13.27
CA ARG A 79 -13.75 9.47 -14.58
C ARG A 79 -14.49 8.16 -14.51
N LEU A 80 -14.00 7.16 -13.77
CA LEU A 80 -14.63 5.83 -13.68
C LEU A 80 -15.98 5.89 -12.94
N LEU A 81 -16.09 6.71 -11.89
CA LEU A 81 -17.36 6.93 -11.19
C LEU A 81 -18.39 7.63 -12.07
N LEU A 82 -17.99 8.65 -12.83
CA LEU A 82 -18.90 9.37 -13.74
C LEU A 82 -19.24 8.57 -15.01
N SER A 83 -18.37 7.65 -15.41
CA SER A 83 -18.53 6.82 -16.62
C SER A 83 -19.20 5.47 -16.34
N ALA A 84 -19.36 5.08 -15.06
CA ALA A 84 -20.01 3.83 -14.70
C ALA A 84 -21.48 3.84 -15.17
N PRO A 85 -21.95 2.82 -15.91
CA PRO A 85 -23.34 2.77 -16.42
C PRO A 85 -24.38 2.94 -15.30
N THR A 86 -24.10 2.36 -14.14
CA THR A 86 -24.94 2.49 -12.95
C THR A 86 -24.98 3.93 -12.42
N ALA A 87 -23.85 4.65 -12.38
CA ALA A 87 -23.83 6.04 -11.97
C ALA A 87 -24.56 6.95 -12.97
N GLN A 88 -24.42 6.68 -14.27
CA GLN A 88 -25.12 7.41 -15.33
C GLN A 88 -26.66 7.26 -15.25
N GLN A 89 -27.16 6.14 -14.71
CA GLN A 89 -28.59 5.93 -14.47
C GLN A 89 -29.06 6.52 -13.13
N VAL A 90 -28.26 6.32 -12.07
CA VAL A 90 -28.65 6.68 -10.70
C VAL A 90 -28.59 8.19 -10.45
N VAL A 91 -27.65 8.90 -11.06
CA VAL A 91 -27.51 10.36 -10.88
C VAL A 91 -28.74 11.13 -11.41
N PRO A 92 -29.28 10.85 -12.61
CA PRO A 92 -30.56 11.43 -13.07
C PRO A 92 -31.74 11.10 -12.16
N GLU A 93 -31.88 9.85 -11.69
CA GLU A 93 -32.95 9.45 -10.77
C GLU A 93 -32.88 10.20 -9.43
N LEU A 94 -31.67 10.34 -8.88
CA LEU A 94 -31.42 11.09 -7.66
C LEU A 94 -31.73 12.58 -7.86
N THR A 95 -31.38 13.12 -9.03
CA THR A 95 -31.67 14.51 -9.41
C THR A 95 -33.18 14.76 -9.52
N ALA A 96 -33.90 13.92 -10.27
CA ALA A 96 -35.35 14.01 -10.41
C ALA A 96 -36.06 13.88 -9.06
N SER A 97 -35.62 12.94 -8.23
CA SER A 97 -36.17 12.75 -6.88
C SER A 97 -35.87 13.94 -5.96
N ALA A 98 -34.68 14.54 -6.05
CA ALA A 98 -34.33 15.73 -5.28
C ALA A 98 -35.17 16.95 -5.69
N GLN A 99 -35.43 17.12 -6.99
CA GLN A 99 -36.32 18.15 -7.51
C GLN A 99 -37.77 17.94 -7.06
N ALA A 100 -38.28 16.70 -7.12
CA ALA A 100 -39.62 16.35 -6.62
C ALA A 100 -39.77 16.60 -5.10
N LEU A 101 -38.67 16.50 -4.35
CA LEU A 101 -38.63 16.85 -2.93
C LEU A 101 -38.47 18.37 -2.66
N GLY A 102 -38.40 19.19 -3.71
CA GLY A 102 -38.34 20.64 -3.62
C GLY A 102 -36.94 21.22 -3.45
N SER A 103 -35.91 20.56 -4.00
CA SER A 103 -34.56 21.12 -4.05
C SER A 103 -34.57 22.42 -4.86
N PRO A 104 -33.98 23.53 -4.35
CA PRO A 104 -33.90 24.79 -5.08
C PRO A 104 -32.81 24.79 -6.16
N ARG A 105 -32.01 23.73 -6.26
CA ARG A 105 -30.88 23.61 -7.18
C ARG A 105 -31.30 23.11 -8.55
N SER A 106 -30.63 23.63 -9.58
CA SER A 106 -30.66 23.10 -10.94
C SER A 106 -30.08 21.68 -11.00
N GLN A 107 -30.33 20.98 -12.11
CA GLN A 107 -29.79 19.64 -12.33
C GLN A 107 -28.27 19.60 -12.26
N ALA A 108 -27.59 20.58 -12.87
CA ALA A 108 -26.13 20.67 -12.87
C ALA A 108 -25.58 20.87 -11.44
N GLU A 109 -26.18 21.76 -10.65
CA GLU A 109 -25.76 22.01 -9.26
C GLU A 109 -26.01 20.80 -8.35
N ILE A 110 -27.06 20.01 -8.59
CA ILE A 110 -27.30 18.76 -7.85
C ILE A 110 -26.20 17.74 -8.17
N GLN A 111 -25.85 17.58 -9.44
CA GLN A 111 -24.78 16.68 -9.86
C GLN A 111 -23.43 17.09 -9.25
N GLU A 112 -23.10 18.37 -9.30
CA GLU A 112 -21.89 18.93 -8.69
C GLU A 112 -21.89 18.70 -7.16
N THR A 113 -23.01 18.97 -6.49
CA THR A 113 -23.16 18.73 -5.05
C THR A 113 -22.95 17.26 -4.69
N VAL A 114 -23.50 16.34 -5.51
CA VAL A 114 -23.32 14.89 -5.31
C VAL A 114 -21.85 14.50 -5.44
N ALA A 115 -21.14 15.00 -6.46
CA ALA A 115 -19.72 14.75 -6.64
C ALA A 115 -18.89 15.31 -5.48
N GLN A 116 -19.16 16.54 -5.03
CA GLN A 116 -18.50 17.19 -3.90
C GLN A 116 -18.72 16.45 -2.58
N VAL A 117 -19.93 15.91 -2.34
CA VAL A 117 -20.25 15.19 -1.10
C VAL A 117 -19.72 13.75 -1.11
N LEU A 118 -19.69 13.09 -2.27
CA LEU A 118 -19.04 11.79 -2.42
C LEU A 118 -17.54 11.90 -2.16
N ASN A 119 -16.91 13.00 -2.61
CA ASN A 119 -15.49 13.31 -2.47
C ASN A 119 -14.59 12.06 -2.58
N PRO A 120 -14.52 11.44 -3.77
CA PRO A 120 -13.68 10.26 -4.00
C PRO A 120 -12.20 10.51 -3.66
N LEU A 121 -11.75 11.76 -3.75
CA LEU A 121 -10.39 12.16 -3.39
C LEU A 121 -10.09 11.94 -1.90
N ALA A 122 -11.04 12.17 -1.01
CA ALA A 122 -10.84 11.96 0.43
C ALA A 122 -10.63 10.48 0.78
N ALA A 123 -11.24 9.54 0.05
CA ALA A 123 -10.95 8.12 0.21
C ALA A 123 -9.51 7.80 -0.23
N MET A 124 -9.06 8.40 -1.33
CA MET A 124 -7.70 8.21 -1.83
C MET A 124 -6.66 8.86 -0.92
N ASP A 125 -6.96 10.01 -0.33
CA ASP A 125 -6.09 10.68 0.63
C ASP A 125 -5.83 9.77 1.84
N ARG A 126 -6.89 9.16 2.38
CA ARG A 126 -6.76 8.21 3.50
C ARG A 126 -5.95 6.96 3.12
N ALA A 127 -6.19 6.40 1.93
CA ALA A 127 -5.42 5.25 1.44
C ALA A 127 -3.94 5.61 1.24
N SER A 128 -3.68 6.77 0.63
CA SER A 128 -2.35 7.33 0.39
C SER A 128 -1.59 7.56 1.69
N ASP A 129 -2.25 8.13 2.70
CA ASP A 129 -1.70 8.34 4.03
C ASP A 129 -1.37 7.01 4.73
N ALA A 130 -2.27 6.02 4.65
CA ALA A 130 -2.05 4.68 5.22
C ALA A 130 -0.85 3.98 4.57
N VAL A 131 -0.75 3.99 3.24
CA VAL A 131 0.40 3.46 2.48
C VAL A 131 1.69 4.19 2.85
N GLY A 132 1.66 5.52 2.96
CA GLY A 132 2.82 6.33 3.34
C GLY A 132 3.32 6.05 4.76
N ARG A 133 2.41 5.79 5.71
CA ARG A 133 2.77 5.36 7.07
C ARG A 133 3.30 3.93 7.10
N GLY A 134 2.65 3.00 6.39
CA GLY A 134 3.10 1.62 6.27
C GLY A 134 4.54 1.53 5.74
N ASN A 135 4.81 2.21 4.61
CA ASN A 135 6.14 2.22 4.00
C ASN A 135 7.21 2.83 4.93
N GLN A 136 6.87 3.90 5.66
CA GLN A 136 7.77 4.50 6.66
C GLN A 136 8.03 3.55 7.83
N LYS A 137 6.99 2.89 8.35
CA LYS A 137 7.07 1.96 9.49
C LYS A 137 8.02 0.80 9.21
N VAL A 138 7.89 0.17 8.05
CA VAL A 138 8.77 -0.96 7.68
C VAL A 138 10.18 -0.50 7.36
N TYR A 139 10.35 0.67 6.75
CA TYR A 139 11.68 1.24 6.50
C TYR A 139 12.43 1.57 7.79
N ALA A 140 11.74 2.19 8.75
CA ALA A 140 12.32 2.54 10.05
C ALA A 140 12.75 1.31 10.88
N GLU A 141 12.21 0.13 10.56
CA GLU A 141 12.60 -1.14 11.16
C GLU A 141 13.55 -1.91 10.25
N ILE A 142 13.05 -2.48 9.15
CA ILE A 142 13.77 -3.39 8.27
C ILE A 142 14.92 -2.69 7.54
N GLY A 143 14.67 -1.51 6.96
CA GLY A 143 15.72 -0.72 6.30
C GLY A 143 16.84 -0.34 7.27
N ARG A 144 16.47 0.01 8.51
CA ARG A 144 17.43 0.29 9.59
C ARG A 144 18.25 -0.92 9.99
N GLU A 145 17.64 -2.10 10.10
CA GLU A 145 18.36 -3.34 10.40
C GLU A 145 19.30 -3.76 9.26
N PHE A 146 18.94 -3.50 8.00
CA PHE A 146 19.86 -3.70 6.87
C PHE A 146 21.06 -2.74 6.92
N ALA A 147 20.86 -1.45 7.23
CA ALA A 147 21.97 -0.52 7.41
C ALA A 147 22.88 -0.93 8.58
N ARG A 148 22.30 -1.43 9.68
CA ARG A 148 23.05 -2.00 10.81
C ARG A 148 23.84 -3.23 10.40
N PHE A 149 23.21 -4.17 9.71
CA PHE A 149 23.86 -5.38 9.21
C PHE A 149 25.02 -5.04 8.27
N ALA A 150 24.82 -4.04 7.42
CA ALA A 150 25.83 -3.56 6.51
C ALA A 150 27.05 -2.97 7.25
N ALA A 151 26.80 -2.21 8.31
CA ALA A 151 27.87 -1.65 9.15
C ALA A 151 28.61 -2.70 9.99
N THR A 152 27.94 -3.76 10.46
CA THR A 152 28.51 -4.70 11.44
C THR A 152 29.04 -6.00 10.85
N CYS A 153 28.45 -6.48 9.74
CA CYS A 153 28.65 -7.85 9.26
C CYS A 153 29.05 -7.92 7.78
N LEU A 154 28.56 -6.99 6.95
CA LEU A 154 28.70 -7.07 5.48
C LEU A 154 30.15 -6.98 5.00
N HIS A 155 31.08 -6.44 5.79
CA HIS A 155 32.49 -6.30 5.44
C HIS A 155 33.40 -7.33 6.11
N ASP A 156 32.83 -8.31 6.85
CA ASP A 156 33.63 -9.35 7.48
C ASP A 156 34.40 -10.18 6.44
N PRO A 157 35.67 -10.51 6.70
CA PRO A 157 36.51 -11.27 5.77
C PRO A 157 36.23 -12.77 5.80
N ALA A 158 35.64 -13.28 6.89
CA ALA A 158 35.29 -14.68 7.08
C ALA A 158 34.04 -14.81 7.96
N PHE A 159 33.39 -15.96 7.89
CA PHE A 159 32.23 -16.25 8.73
C PHE A 159 32.62 -16.27 10.22
N ASP A 160 31.95 -15.45 11.01
CA ASP A 160 32.11 -15.38 12.46
C ASP A 160 30.75 -15.63 13.16
N PRO A 161 30.58 -16.78 13.84
CA PRO A 161 29.33 -17.11 14.52
C PRO A 161 29.01 -16.15 15.68
N ASP A 162 30.02 -15.63 16.37
CA ASP A 162 29.83 -14.71 17.50
C ASP A 162 29.41 -13.32 17.01
N ARG A 163 29.91 -12.91 15.83
CA ARG A 163 29.50 -11.66 15.19
C ARG A 163 28.02 -11.66 14.85
N ILE A 164 27.54 -12.70 14.17
CA ILE A 164 26.14 -12.76 13.77
C ILE A 164 25.22 -12.99 14.97
N ALA A 165 25.66 -13.75 15.98
CA ALA A 165 24.93 -13.89 17.24
C ALA A 165 24.76 -12.51 17.91
N GLY A 166 25.85 -11.75 18.07
CA GLY A 166 25.80 -10.40 18.65
C GLY A 166 24.92 -9.42 17.85
N PHE A 167 24.89 -9.53 16.50
CA PHE A 167 23.94 -8.77 15.69
C PHE A 167 22.49 -9.18 15.98
N CYS A 168 22.21 -10.48 16.07
CA CYS A 168 20.87 -11.02 16.27
C CYS A 168 20.34 -10.86 17.71
N ASP A 169 21.20 -10.69 18.70
CA ASP A 169 20.82 -10.54 20.12
C ASP A 169 20.17 -9.20 20.42
N SER A 170 20.42 -8.17 19.59
CA SER A 170 19.75 -6.87 19.73
C SER A 170 18.36 -6.83 19.10
N LEU A 171 17.96 -7.87 18.35
CA LEU A 171 16.62 -7.97 17.76
C LEU A 171 15.62 -8.47 18.80
N ARG A 172 14.40 -7.93 18.78
CA ARG A 172 13.36 -8.29 19.74
C ARG A 172 13.00 -9.77 19.63
N PRO A 173 12.96 -10.52 20.75
CA PRO A 173 12.57 -11.92 20.71
C PRO A 173 11.08 -12.09 20.38
N GLY A 174 10.72 -13.26 19.86
CA GLY A 174 9.34 -13.63 19.55
C GLY A 174 8.91 -13.34 18.11
N ASP A 175 7.70 -13.76 17.77
CA ASP A 175 7.13 -13.62 16.44
C ASP A 175 6.57 -12.21 16.21
N PRO A 176 6.50 -11.74 14.94
CA PRO A 176 5.76 -10.53 14.61
C PRO A 176 4.27 -10.65 15.03
N PRO A 177 3.59 -9.54 15.31
CA PRO A 177 4.01 -8.17 15.02
C PRO A 177 4.95 -7.55 16.07
N ASP A 178 5.12 -8.13 17.25
CA ASP A 178 5.88 -7.47 18.33
C ASP A 178 7.36 -7.88 18.33
N GLY A 179 7.65 -9.15 18.05
CA GLY A 179 9.00 -9.69 17.95
C GLY A 179 9.58 -9.63 16.54
N GLN A 180 10.85 -10.04 16.43
CA GLN A 180 11.67 -9.97 15.20
C GLN A 180 12.34 -11.31 14.89
N GLN A 181 11.73 -12.43 15.30
CA GLN A 181 12.30 -13.77 15.12
C GLN A 181 12.63 -14.10 13.66
N TYR A 182 11.76 -13.73 12.72
CA TYR A 182 12.02 -13.92 11.28
C TYR A 182 13.14 -13.02 10.75
N LEU A 183 13.32 -11.81 11.30
CA LEU A 183 14.49 -10.99 10.96
C LEU A 183 15.79 -11.65 11.47
N ARG A 184 15.78 -12.23 12.68
CA ARG A 184 16.95 -12.97 13.21
C ARG A 184 17.32 -14.13 12.30
N GLN A 185 16.34 -14.90 11.87
CA GLN A 185 16.53 -16.00 10.92
C GLN A 185 17.09 -15.48 9.59
N ALA A 186 16.43 -14.48 9.00
CA ALA A 186 16.83 -13.94 7.71
C ALA A 186 18.24 -13.36 7.71
N PHE A 187 18.61 -12.55 8.71
CA PHE A 187 19.96 -12.00 8.79
C PHE A 187 21.02 -13.07 9.04
N THR A 188 20.69 -14.14 9.77
CA THR A 188 21.56 -15.32 9.89
C THR A 188 21.79 -15.98 8.52
N ARG A 189 20.73 -16.15 7.71
CA ARG A 189 20.81 -16.69 6.35
C ARG A 189 21.57 -15.77 5.40
N TYR A 190 21.35 -14.46 5.47
CA TYR A 190 22.13 -13.47 4.73
C TYR A 190 23.61 -13.58 5.06
N TYR A 191 23.96 -13.66 6.34
CA TYR A 191 25.35 -13.78 6.76
C TYR A 191 25.99 -15.08 6.27
N GLN A 192 25.28 -16.21 6.36
CA GLN A 192 25.73 -17.48 5.76
C GLN A 192 25.97 -17.34 4.25
N ALA A 193 25.05 -16.70 3.53
CA ALA A 193 25.14 -16.49 2.10
C ALA A 193 26.35 -15.62 1.67
N LEU A 194 26.87 -14.75 2.55
CA LEU A 194 28.07 -13.94 2.26
C LEU A 194 29.34 -14.79 2.09
N PHE A 195 29.38 -15.99 2.66
CA PHE A 195 30.55 -16.88 2.67
C PHE A 195 30.31 -18.21 1.97
N GLU A 196 29.09 -18.43 1.46
CA GLU A 196 28.73 -19.65 0.74
C GLU A 196 29.37 -19.66 -0.66
N THR A 197 30.04 -20.77 -0.97
CA THR A 197 30.75 -20.96 -2.24
C THR A 197 29.85 -21.57 -3.30
N ASP A 198 28.96 -22.49 -2.91
CA ASP A 198 28.02 -23.11 -3.82
C ASP A 198 26.93 -22.11 -4.24
N ALA A 199 26.83 -21.87 -5.54
CA ALA A 199 25.91 -20.88 -6.08
C ALA A 199 24.44 -21.24 -5.81
N ARG A 200 24.11 -22.54 -5.83
CA ARG A 200 22.76 -23.01 -5.56
C ARG A 200 22.38 -22.80 -4.09
N THR A 201 23.21 -23.28 -3.17
CA THR A 201 22.99 -23.15 -1.72
C THR A 201 22.87 -21.68 -1.32
N ARG A 202 23.72 -20.81 -1.87
CA ARG A 202 23.63 -19.36 -1.66
C ARG A 202 22.31 -18.79 -2.16
N ALA A 203 21.83 -19.20 -3.33
CA ALA A 203 20.53 -18.76 -3.84
C ALA A 203 19.36 -19.24 -2.96
N GLU A 204 19.42 -20.48 -2.47
CA GLU A 204 18.42 -21.03 -1.53
C GLU A 204 18.40 -20.27 -0.20
N LEU A 205 19.58 -19.95 0.36
CA LEU A 205 19.71 -19.12 1.57
C LEU A 205 19.13 -17.72 1.38
N MET A 206 19.46 -17.07 0.27
CA MET A 206 18.97 -15.73 -0.08
C MET A 206 17.45 -15.73 -0.27
N LEU A 207 16.91 -16.73 -0.97
CA LEU A 207 15.47 -16.87 -1.17
C LEU A 207 14.74 -17.08 0.16
N LEU A 208 15.23 -17.98 1.01
CA LEU A 208 14.63 -18.23 2.32
C LEU A 208 14.65 -16.96 3.18
N ALA A 209 15.78 -16.24 3.22
CA ALA A 209 15.90 -14.99 3.94
C ALA A 209 14.89 -13.93 3.44
N ASN A 210 14.71 -13.83 2.12
CA ASN A 210 13.72 -12.93 1.53
C ASN A 210 12.29 -13.28 1.93
N ILE A 211 11.94 -14.57 1.94
CA ILE A 211 10.61 -15.04 2.33
C ILE A 211 10.36 -14.77 3.82
N GLU A 212 11.35 -15.03 4.69
CA GLU A 212 11.27 -14.75 6.12
C GLU A 212 11.04 -13.26 6.40
N ILE A 213 11.77 -12.37 5.73
CA ILE A 213 11.55 -10.92 5.85
C ILE A 213 10.19 -10.52 5.28
N GLY A 214 9.77 -11.07 4.14
CA GLY A 214 8.46 -10.79 3.56
C GLY A 214 7.31 -11.20 4.47
N PHE A 215 7.42 -12.35 5.14
CA PHE A 215 6.44 -12.79 6.12
C PHE A 215 6.39 -11.89 7.36
N HIS A 216 7.57 -11.47 7.86
CA HIS A 216 7.69 -10.48 8.93
C HIS A 216 7.02 -9.16 8.55
N GLU A 217 7.36 -8.63 7.39
CA GLU A 217 6.85 -7.36 6.88
C GLU A 217 5.34 -7.40 6.69
N GLN A 218 4.81 -8.46 6.05
CA GLN A 218 3.38 -8.62 5.82
C GLN A 218 2.58 -8.64 7.12
N THR A 219 3.08 -9.35 8.14
CA THR A 219 2.42 -9.40 9.46
C THR A 219 2.46 -8.03 10.15
N ARG A 220 3.57 -7.28 10.00
CA ARG A 220 3.72 -5.93 10.56
C ARG A 220 2.86 -4.87 9.86
N LEU A 221 2.67 -5.00 8.55
CA LEU A 221 1.91 -4.04 7.72
C LEU A 221 0.40 -4.29 7.69
N GLN A 222 -0.07 -5.44 8.18
CA GLN A 222 -1.48 -5.80 8.07
C GLN A 222 -2.45 -4.71 8.54
N PRO A 223 -2.21 -3.97 9.64
CA PRO A 223 -3.09 -2.88 10.05
C PRO A 223 -3.18 -1.75 9.01
N GLU A 224 -2.04 -1.30 8.46
CA GLU A 224 -2.00 -0.24 7.45
C GLU A 224 -2.59 -0.68 6.11
N ILE A 225 -2.40 -1.95 5.72
CA ILE A 225 -3.04 -2.54 4.53
C ILE A 225 -4.56 -2.56 4.71
N THR A 226 -5.05 -3.03 5.85
CA THR A 226 -6.48 -3.04 6.16
C THR A 226 -7.05 -1.62 6.17
N GLU A 227 -6.35 -0.65 6.77
CA GLU A 227 -6.78 0.75 6.76
C GLU A 227 -6.85 1.34 5.34
N ALA A 228 -5.86 1.03 4.48
CA ALA A 228 -5.86 1.49 3.09
C ALA A 228 -7.04 0.89 2.31
N MET A 229 -7.36 -0.39 2.51
CA MET A 229 -8.51 -1.06 1.90
C MET A 229 -9.84 -0.49 2.41
N ASP A 230 -9.92 -0.19 3.71
CA ASP A 230 -11.10 0.39 4.35
C ASP A 230 -11.25 1.88 4.06
N ALA A 231 -10.28 2.53 3.42
CA ALA A 231 -10.36 3.93 3.03
C ALA A 231 -11.51 4.21 2.03
N ALA A 232 -11.94 3.19 1.28
CA ALA A 232 -13.13 3.21 0.43
C ALA A 232 -14.45 3.27 1.23
N TRP A 233 -14.41 3.01 2.54
CA TRP A 233 -15.59 3.00 3.39
C TRP A 233 -16.10 4.44 3.62
N ILE A 234 -17.31 4.68 3.10
CA ILE A 234 -18.07 5.91 3.31
C ILE A 234 -19.20 5.59 4.28
N GLU A 235 -19.26 6.22 5.45
CA GLU A 235 -20.34 5.95 6.41
C GLU A 235 -21.71 6.42 5.84
N PRO A 236 -22.68 5.52 5.63
CA PRO A 236 -23.90 5.82 4.88
C PRO A 236 -24.75 6.89 5.55
N ARG A 237 -24.81 6.88 6.89
CA ARG A 237 -25.58 7.86 7.67
C ARG A 237 -24.99 9.26 7.56
N GLN A 238 -23.66 9.37 7.67
CA GLN A 238 -22.97 10.65 7.57
C GLN A 238 -23.06 11.21 6.16
N PHE A 239 -22.88 10.37 5.14
CA PHE A 239 -23.04 10.73 3.74
C PHE A 239 -24.45 11.24 3.45
N ARG A 240 -25.49 10.47 3.80
CA ARG A 240 -26.90 10.87 3.62
C ARG A 240 -27.20 12.20 4.32
N ARG A 241 -26.68 12.41 5.54
CA ARG A 241 -26.85 13.67 6.26
C ARG A 241 -26.19 14.85 5.54
N ARG A 242 -24.94 14.69 5.09
CA ARG A 242 -24.20 15.72 4.35
C ARG A 242 -24.91 16.06 3.04
N LEU A 243 -25.34 15.05 2.29
CA LEU A 243 -26.00 15.25 1.01
C LEU A 243 -27.36 15.93 1.18
N ILE A 244 -28.20 15.51 2.13
CA ILE A 244 -29.49 16.17 2.35
C ILE A 244 -29.29 17.62 2.80
N ASN A 245 -28.36 17.89 3.71
CA ASN A 245 -28.07 19.26 4.13
C ASN A 245 -27.51 20.10 2.98
N ALA A 246 -26.67 19.52 2.13
CA ALA A 246 -26.17 20.18 0.94
C ALA A 246 -27.33 20.48 0.02
N LEU A 247 -28.07 19.47 -0.49
CA LEU A 247 -29.17 19.61 -1.46
C LEU A 247 -30.35 20.48 -0.98
N PHE A 248 -30.61 20.54 0.33
CA PHE A 248 -31.75 21.27 0.90
C PHE A 248 -31.31 22.22 2.04
N PRO A 249 -30.58 23.31 1.74
CA PRO A 249 -29.91 24.13 2.75
C PRO A 249 -30.89 24.81 3.73
N TYR A 250 -32.09 25.18 3.25
CA TYR A 250 -33.11 25.86 4.07
C TYR A 250 -34.21 24.93 4.60
N ARG A 251 -34.25 23.66 4.17
CA ARG A 251 -35.33 22.69 4.49
C ARG A 251 -34.86 21.29 4.85
N GLY A 252 -33.55 21.08 5.05
CA GLY A 252 -32.96 19.74 5.22
C GLY A 252 -33.48 18.96 6.43
N TRP A 253 -34.00 19.62 7.47
CA TRP A 253 -34.65 18.94 8.60
C TRP A 253 -36.08 18.49 8.26
N LEU A 254 -36.88 19.32 7.57
CA LEU A 254 -38.23 18.97 7.11
C LEU A 254 -38.19 17.81 6.11
N VAL A 255 -37.22 17.83 5.19
CA VAL A 255 -37.01 16.71 4.26
C VAL A 255 -36.63 15.45 5.03
N ARG A 256 -35.72 15.52 6.02
CA ARG A 256 -35.40 14.37 6.88
C ARG A 256 -36.61 13.78 7.59
N VAL A 257 -37.47 14.63 8.15
CA VAL A 257 -38.72 14.19 8.80
C VAL A 257 -39.65 13.53 7.78
N ARG A 258 -39.83 14.12 6.60
CA ARG A 258 -40.64 13.54 5.51
C ARG A 258 -40.10 12.17 5.07
N LEU A 259 -38.79 12.03 4.87
CA LEU A 259 -38.17 10.77 4.49
C LEU A 259 -38.27 9.72 5.61
N PHE A 260 -38.12 10.14 6.88
CA PHE A 260 -38.30 9.27 8.03
C PHE A 260 -39.73 8.74 8.15
N LEU A 261 -40.73 9.61 7.94
CA LEU A 261 -42.15 9.21 7.93
C LEU A 261 -42.43 8.23 6.79
N LEU A 262 -41.93 8.48 5.58
CA LEU A 262 -42.10 7.57 4.43
C LEU A 262 -41.55 6.16 4.72
N ARG A 263 -40.42 6.06 5.45
CA ARG A 263 -39.86 4.77 5.88
C ARG A 263 -40.70 4.06 6.94
N LEU A 264 -41.33 4.80 7.85
CA LEU A 264 -42.23 4.23 8.88
C LEU A 264 -43.47 3.58 8.27
N PHE A 265 -43.90 4.04 7.09
CA PHE A 265 -45.02 3.47 6.34
C PHE A 265 -44.60 2.42 5.29
N ASP A 266 -43.36 1.92 5.37
CA ASP A 266 -42.78 0.89 4.50
C ASP A 266 -42.85 1.22 2.99
N GLN A 267 -42.93 2.52 2.65
CA GLN A 267 -42.90 2.97 1.27
C GLN A 267 -41.45 3.19 0.83
N PRO A 268 -40.94 2.46 -0.18
CA PRO A 268 -39.59 2.68 -0.69
C PRO A 268 -39.52 4.08 -1.30
N ASN A 269 -38.82 4.99 -0.62
CA ASN A 269 -38.59 6.34 -1.10
C ASN A 269 -37.58 6.32 -2.28
N PRO A 270 -37.96 6.79 -3.49
CA PRO A 270 -37.08 6.78 -4.66
C PRO A 270 -35.75 7.51 -4.43
N PHE A 271 -35.77 8.60 -3.65
CA PHE A 271 -34.54 9.34 -3.31
C PHE A 271 -33.59 8.49 -2.46
N ASP A 272 -34.13 7.76 -1.49
CA ASP A 272 -33.33 6.89 -0.62
C ASP A 272 -32.76 5.70 -1.40
N ALA A 273 -33.57 5.07 -2.25
CA ALA A 273 -33.13 3.95 -3.09
C ALA A 273 -32.07 4.37 -4.12
N ALA A 274 -32.21 5.53 -4.76
CA ALA A 274 -31.20 6.08 -5.67
C ALA A 274 -29.90 6.40 -4.90
N LEU A 275 -30.02 6.99 -3.71
CA LEU A 275 -28.86 7.29 -2.87
C LEU A 275 -28.09 6.05 -2.44
N ASP A 276 -28.81 5.02 -1.99
CA ASP A 276 -28.21 3.78 -1.51
C ASP A 276 -27.52 3.02 -2.67
N ARG A 277 -28.10 3.03 -3.88
CA ARG A 277 -27.46 2.50 -5.10
C ARG A 277 -26.20 3.27 -5.49
N LEU A 278 -26.24 4.61 -5.45
CA LEU A 278 -25.08 5.45 -5.77
C LEU A 278 -23.92 5.17 -4.81
N LEU A 279 -24.22 5.06 -3.52
CA LEU A 279 -23.22 4.79 -2.50
C LEU A 279 -22.62 3.40 -2.63
N ALA A 280 -23.43 2.39 -2.96
CA ALA A 280 -22.95 1.03 -3.20
C ALA A 280 -22.00 0.97 -4.40
N GLU A 281 -22.35 1.63 -5.50
CA GLU A 281 -21.49 1.68 -6.69
C GLU A 281 -20.20 2.46 -6.43
N ALA A 282 -20.28 3.60 -5.74
CA ALA A 282 -19.11 4.39 -5.39
C ALA A 282 -18.11 3.60 -4.53
N ARG A 283 -18.61 2.87 -3.53
CA ARG A 283 -17.77 1.97 -2.70
C ARG A 283 -17.16 0.85 -3.52
N ARG A 284 -17.94 0.22 -4.40
CA ARG A 284 -17.46 -0.89 -5.26
C ARG A 284 -16.31 -0.43 -6.15
N GLN A 285 -16.46 0.72 -6.80
CA GLN A 285 -15.43 1.27 -7.68
C GLN A 285 -14.18 1.70 -6.90
N ALA A 286 -14.35 2.38 -5.77
CA ALA A 286 -13.23 2.75 -4.90
C ALA A 286 -12.47 1.51 -4.41
N HIS A 287 -13.18 0.45 -4.00
CA HIS A 287 -12.56 -0.79 -3.56
C HIS A 287 -11.81 -1.50 -4.69
N LEU A 288 -12.39 -1.60 -5.89
CA LEU A 288 -11.72 -2.19 -7.05
C LEU A 288 -10.43 -1.44 -7.41
N LEU A 289 -10.48 -0.12 -7.44
CA LEU A 289 -9.30 0.70 -7.74
C LEU A 289 -8.23 0.54 -6.66
N ILE A 290 -8.59 0.69 -5.38
CA ILE A 290 -7.62 0.52 -4.28
C ILE A 290 -6.98 -0.88 -4.34
N THR A 291 -7.78 -1.94 -4.54
CA THR A 291 -7.26 -3.30 -4.69
C THR A 291 -6.35 -3.43 -5.90
N GLU A 292 -6.76 -2.92 -7.06
CA GLU A 292 -5.96 -2.98 -8.28
C GLU A 292 -4.60 -2.31 -8.08
N TYR A 293 -4.57 -1.16 -7.39
CA TYR A 293 -3.34 -0.42 -7.11
C TYR A 293 -2.44 -1.11 -6.09
N LEU A 294 -3.01 -1.67 -5.01
CA LEU A 294 -2.26 -2.40 -3.99
C LEU A 294 -1.76 -3.75 -4.52
N MET A 295 -2.47 -4.35 -5.48
CA MET A 295 -2.11 -5.63 -6.10
C MET A 295 -1.29 -5.46 -7.38
N THR A 296 -0.62 -4.32 -7.56
CA THR A 296 0.27 -4.09 -8.70
C THR A 296 1.68 -3.81 -8.24
N LEU A 297 2.65 -4.48 -8.87
CA LEU A 297 4.07 -4.22 -8.68
C LEU A 297 4.74 -4.02 -10.04
N ASN A 298 5.29 -2.83 -10.26
CA ASN A 298 6.04 -2.51 -11.47
C ASN A 298 7.52 -2.84 -11.28
N LEU A 299 8.04 -3.70 -12.15
CA LEU A 299 9.45 -4.11 -12.20
C LEU A 299 10.20 -3.37 -13.32
N PRO A 300 11.55 -3.39 -13.32
CA PRO A 300 12.33 -2.86 -14.43
C PRO A 300 11.95 -3.52 -15.78
N GLY A 301 12.05 -2.75 -16.88
CA GLY A 301 11.75 -3.23 -18.23
C GLY A 301 10.26 -3.29 -18.56
N ASP A 302 9.46 -2.40 -17.96
CA ASP A 302 8.00 -2.28 -18.17
C ASP A 302 7.20 -3.55 -17.84
N VAL A 303 7.76 -4.43 -17.01
CA VAL A 303 7.07 -5.61 -16.51
C VAL A 303 6.16 -5.22 -15.34
N CYS A 304 4.86 -5.41 -15.51
CA CYS A 304 3.86 -5.19 -14.47
C CYS A 304 3.33 -6.52 -13.95
N LEU A 305 3.51 -6.78 -12.65
CA LEU A 305 2.95 -7.94 -11.98
C LEU A 305 1.62 -7.57 -11.31
N ARG A 306 0.61 -8.43 -11.50
CA ARG A 306 -0.64 -8.39 -10.75
C ARG A 306 -0.56 -9.44 -9.64
N LEU A 307 -0.39 -9.01 -8.40
CA LEU A 307 -0.19 -9.88 -7.23
C LEU A 307 -1.41 -10.75 -6.91
N GLY A 308 -2.60 -10.40 -7.43
CA GLY A 308 -3.81 -11.20 -7.35
C GLY A 308 -4.01 -12.20 -8.48
N GLN A 309 -3.05 -12.33 -9.41
CA GLN A 309 -3.07 -13.30 -10.49
C GLN A 309 -1.93 -14.30 -10.30
N ASP A 310 -2.18 -15.55 -10.71
CA ASP A 310 -1.15 -16.57 -10.71
C ASP A 310 0.04 -16.14 -11.58
N ILE A 311 1.25 -16.52 -11.16
CA ILE A 311 2.45 -16.25 -11.94
C ILE A 311 2.28 -16.98 -13.29
N PRO A 312 2.36 -16.29 -14.44
CA PRO A 312 2.07 -16.87 -15.76
C PRO A 312 3.12 -17.89 -16.24
N ALA A 313 4.04 -18.30 -15.36
CA ALA A 313 5.11 -19.24 -15.65
C ALA A 313 4.72 -20.67 -15.27
N GLU A 314 5.24 -21.64 -16.00
CA GLU A 314 5.12 -23.04 -15.58
C GLU A 314 5.92 -23.27 -14.30
N PHE A 315 5.31 -23.97 -13.33
CA PHE A 315 6.04 -24.44 -12.16
C PHE A 315 7.15 -25.40 -12.62
N PRO A 316 8.39 -25.21 -12.13
CA PRO A 316 9.46 -26.20 -12.30
C PRO A 316 8.98 -27.58 -11.86
N ASP A 317 9.42 -28.65 -12.51
CA ASP A 317 8.96 -30.02 -12.23
C ASP A 317 9.05 -30.39 -10.74
N LEU A 318 10.09 -29.92 -10.07
CA LEU A 318 10.33 -30.09 -8.63
C LEU A 318 9.27 -29.44 -7.73
N LEU A 319 8.55 -28.42 -8.21
CA LEU A 319 7.50 -27.72 -7.45
C LEU A 319 6.09 -28.14 -7.87
N ARG A 320 5.95 -29.06 -8.84
CA ARG A 320 4.64 -29.59 -9.26
C ARG A 320 4.02 -30.52 -8.22
N GLN A 321 4.81 -31.09 -7.31
CA GLN A 321 4.35 -31.94 -6.22
C GLN A 321 5.05 -31.55 -4.92
N ILE A 322 4.35 -30.83 -4.05
CA ILE A 322 4.85 -30.54 -2.70
C ILE A 322 4.51 -31.75 -1.83
N THR A 323 5.49 -32.60 -1.57
CA THR A 323 5.36 -33.66 -0.56
C THR A 323 5.66 -33.05 0.81
N LEU A 324 4.62 -32.90 1.63
CA LEU A 324 4.80 -32.60 3.05
C LEU A 324 5.28 -33.89 3.72
N SER A 325 6.59 -33.97 3.98
CA SER A 325 7.19 -34.97 4.86
C SER A 325 7.00 -34.62 6.33
#